data_AF-A0A970PVJ3-F1
#
_entry.id   AF-A0A970PVJ3-F1
#
_cell.length_a   1.000
_cell.length_b   1.000
_cell.length_c   1.000
_cell.angle_alpha   90.00
_cell.angle_beta   90.00
_cell.angle_gamma   90.00
#
_symmetry.space_group_name_H-M   'P 1'
#
loop_
_entity.id
_entity.type
_entity.pdbx_description
1 polymer ?
#
loop_
_entity_poly.entity_id
_entity_poly.type
_entity_poly.pdbx_seq_one_letter_code
_entity_poly.pdbx_strand_id
1 'polypeptide(L)' 'MIQRFLEYSLRYGKPVKVMWITDAQILSRNLTVTRVGEEDFDYVSTQNKKSPRTMLKSDVLSCSYARGDDGDTLK' A
#
# COMPACT_ATOMS: atom_id res chain seq x y z
N MET A 1 9.90 1.23 -8.19
CA MET A 1 9.17 2.52 -8.09
C MET A 1 8.20 2.57 -6.90
N ILE A 2 7.58 1.46 -6.48
CA ILE A 2 6.57 1.47 -5.39
C ILE A 2 7.16 1.54 -3.97
N GLN A 3 8.43 1.19 -3.78
CA GLN A 3 9.09 1.05 -2.47
C GLN A 3 8.92 2.28 -1.58
N ARG A 4 9.13 3.50 -2.12
CA ARG A 4 8.98 4.76 -1.38
C ARG A 4 7.60 4.90 -0.73
N PHE A 5 6.54 4.52 -1.44
CA PHE A 5 5.17 4.63 -0.92
C PHE A 5 4.88 3.58 0.16
N LEU A 6 5.42 2.36 -0.01
CA LEU A 6 5.30 1.31 0.99
C LEU A 6 6.02 1.69 2.29
N GLU A 7 7.25 2.20 2.18
CA GLU A 7 8.04 2.69 3.31
C GLU A 7 7.39 3.91 3.97
N TYR A 8 6.85 4.84 3.19
CA TYR A 8 6.07 5.97 3.70
C TYR A 8 4.88 5.48 4.53
N SER A 9 4.07 4.58 3.98
CA SER A 9 2.91 4.03 4.68
C SER A 9 3.31 3.31 5.97
N LEU A 10 4.37 2.50 5.93
CA LEU A 10 4.89 1.78 7.07
C LEU A 10 5.41 2.74 8.17
N ARG A 11 6.16 3.78 7.78
CA ARG A 11 6.79 4.70 8.73
C ARG A 11 5.78 5.63 9.40
N TYR A 12 4.79 6.12 8.65
CA TYR A 12 3.86 7.15 9.14
C TYR A 12 2.44 6.61 9.43
N GLY A 13 2.19 5.32 9.19
CA GLY A 13 0.86 4.71 9.35
C GLY A 13 -0.19 5.27 8.40
N LYS A 14 0.23 5.96 7.34
CA LYS A 14 -0.66 6.65 6.39
C LYS A 14 -1.09 5.70 5.27
N PRO A 15 -2.37 5.74 4.85
CA PRO A 15 -2.81 4.90 3.75
C PRO A 15 -2.20 5.36 2.42
N VAL A 16 -1.86 4.40 1.57
CA VAL A 16 -1.43 4.63 0.18
C VAL A 16 -2.42 3.96 -0.77
N LYS A 17 -2.62 4.57 -1.93
CA LYS A 17 -3.46 3.99 -2.98
C LYS A 17 -2.63 3.00 -3.78
N VAL A 18 -3.04 1.74 -3.77
CA VAL A 18 -2.39 0.65 -4.48
C VAL A 18 -3.33 0.13 -5.57
N MET A 19 -2.80 -0.08 -6.77
CA MET A 19 -3.49 -0.76 -7.86
C MET A 19 -2.78 -2.08 -8.18
N TRP A 20 -3.53 -3.16 -8.31
CA TRP A 20 -3.01 -4.51 -8.59
C TRP A 20 -4.04 -5.32 -9.38
N ILE A 21 -3.61 -6.45 -9.95
CA ILE A 21 -4.51 -7.36 -10.68
C ILE A 21 -4.92 -8.52 -9.76
N THR A 22 -6.20 -8.87 -9.77
CA THR A 22 -6.74 -10.09 -9.15
C THR A 22 -7.82 -10.65 -10.06
N ASP A 23 -7.77 -11.94 -10.36
CA ASP A 23 -8.81 -12.65 -11.15
C ASP A 23 -9.25 -11.90 -12.41
N ALA A 24 -8.27 -11.45 -13.20
CA ALA A 24 -8.45 -10.66 -14.43
C ALA A 24 -9.09 -9.26 -14.25
N GLN A 25 -9.24 -8.77 -13.02
CA GLN A 25 -9.74 -7.43 -12.72
C GLN A 25 -8.65 -6.56 -12.10
N ILE A 26 -8.60 -5.29 -12.51
CA ILE A 26 -7.75 -4.29 -11.87
C ILE A 26 -8.49 -3.78 -10.64
N LEU A 27 -7.89 -4.01 -9.46
CA LEU A 27 -8.36 -3.47 -8.20
C LEU A 27 -7.56 -2.23 -7.82
N SER A 28 -8.25 -1.26 -7.22
CA SER A 28 -7.64 -0.05 -6.68
C SER A 28 -8.20 0.21 -5.29
N ARG A 29 -7.35 0.22 -4.27
CA ARG A 29 -7.76 0.45 -2.86
C ARG A 29 -6.71 1.24 -2.09
N ASN A 30 -7.17 1.87 -1.01
CA ASN A 30 -6.29 2.47 -0.01
C ASN A 30 -5.89 1.41 1.02
N LEU A 31 -4.60 1.18 1.16
CA LEU A 31 -4.01 0.18 2.04
C LEU A 31 -3.05 0.87 3.02
N THR A 32 -3.00 0.39 4.26
CA THR A 32 -1.96 0.78 5.21
C THR A 32 -0.97 -0.37 5.34
N VAL A 33 0.29 -0.11 5.05
CA VAL A 33 1.36 -1.12 5.09
C VAL A 33 1.80 -1.35 6.53
N THR A 34 1.97 -2.61 6.90
CA THR A 34 2.37 -3.05 8.25
C THR A 34 3.72 -3.77 8.27
N ARG A 35 4.20 -4.24 7.12
CA ARG A 35 5.54 -4.80 6.92
C ARG A 35 5.98 -4.59 5.48
N VAL A 36 7.26 -4.34 5.24
CA VAL A 36 7.86 -4.39 3.91
C VAL A 36 8.98 -5.42 3.91
N GLY A 37 8.84 -6.46 3.11
CA GLY A 37 9.87 -7.47 2.86
C GLY A 37 10.68 -7.15 1.61
N GLU A 38 11.46 -8.11 1.13
CA GLU A 38 12.23 -7.97 -0.10
C GLU A 38 11.30 -8.05 -1.33
N GLU A 39 10.52 -9.13 -1.44
CA GLU A 39 9.63 -9.41 -2.57
C GLU A 39 8.17 -9.06 -2.30
N ASP A 40 7.80 -8.91 -1.03
CA ASP A 40 6.42 -8.78 -0.58
C ASP A 40 6.22 -7.63 0.41
N PHE A 41 4.96 -7.38 0.77
CA PHE A 41 4.59 -6.50 1.85
C PHE A 41 3.28 -6.96 2.48
N ASP A 42 3.13 -6.67 3.77
CA ASP A 42 1.88 -6.90 4.49
C ASP A 42 1.12 -5.59 4.61
N TYR A 43 -0.20 -5.67 4.51
CA TYR A 43 -1.07 -4.51 4.57
C TYR A 43 -2.40 -4.84 5.24
N VAL A 44 -3.05 -3.80 5.73
CA VAL A 44 -4.45 -3.82 6.14
C VAL A 44 -5.26 -2.91 5.23
N SER A 45 -6.50 -3.30 4.92
CA SER A 45 -7.41 -2.44 4.18
C SER A 45 -8.12 -1.48 5.14
N THR A 46 -8.57 -0.33 4.63
CA THR A 46 -9.38 0.60 5.41
C THR A 46 -10.66 -0.04 5.95
N GLN A 47 -11.22 -1.01 5.23
CA GLN A 47 -12.45 -1.73 5.59
C GLN A 47 -12.21 -2.86 6.60
N ASN A 48 -11.02 -3.46 6.61
CA ASN A 48 -10.69 -4.53 7.56
C ASN A 48 -9.25 -4.35 8.08
N LYS A 49 -9.16 -3.69 9.23
CA LYS A 49 -7.89 -3.40 9.92
C LYS A 49 -7.36 -4.56 10.78
N LYS A 50 -8.17 -5.60 11.02
CA LYS A 50 -7.84 -6.70 11.93
C LYS A 50 -7.28 -7.93 11.24
N SER A 51 -7.31 -7.96 9.90
CA SER A 51 -6.81 -9.08 9.11
C SER A 51 -5.75 -8.59 8.14
N PRO A 52 -4.46 -8.58 8.56
CA PRO A 52 -3.34 -8.33 7.65
C PRO A 52 -3.37 -9.31 6.48
N ARG A 53 -3.05 -8.81 5.30
CA ARG A 53 -2.90 -9.59 4.07
C ARG A 53 -1.53 -9.32 3.47
N THR A 54 -1.01 -10.31 2.76
CA THR A 54 0.29 -10.21 2.07
C THR A 54 0.07 -10.07 0.57
N MET A 55 0.88 -9.26 -0.09
CA MET A 55 0.88 -9.06 -1.54
C MET A 55 2.31 -9.02 -2.07
N LEU A 56 2.54 -9.66 -3.23
CA LEU A 56 3.82 -9.57 -3.93
C LEU A 56 3.96 -8.19 -4.55
N LYS A 57 5.16 -7.61 -4.46
CA LYS A 57 5.48 -6.34 -5.11
C LYS A 57 5.34 -6.42 -6.63
N SER A 58 5.54 -7.60 -7.21
CA SER A 58 5.37 -7.88 -8.64
C SER A 58 3.93 -7.74 -9.12
N ASP A 59 2.95 -7.95 -8.24
CA ASP A 59 1.53 -7.90 -8.60
C ASP A 59 0.97 -6.46 -8.59
N VAL A 60 1.74 -5.52 -8.03
CA VAL A 60 1.37 -4.11 -7.95
C VAL A 60 1.66 -3.42 -9.29
N LEU A 61 0.60 -2.92 -9.91
CA LEU A 61 0.68 -2.11 -11.13
C LEU A 61 1.18 -0.70 -10.83
N SER A 62 0.70 -0.10 -9.74
CA SER A 62 1.11 1.25 -9.34
C SER A 62 0.81 1.51 -7.87
N CYS A 63 1.56 2.44 -7.27
CA CYS A 63 1.30 2.95 -5.93
C CYS A 63 1.39 4.48 -5.93
N SER A 64 0.53 5.15 -5.17
CA SER A 64 0.54 6.60 -4.97
C SER A 64 0.09 6.96 -3.56
N TYR A 65 0.29 8.21 -3.15
CA TYR A 65 -0.34 8.72 -1.93
C TYR A 65 -1.86 8.66 -2.03
N ALA A 66 -2.53 8.50 -0.88
CA ALA A 66 -3.98 8.56 -0.82
C ALA A 66 -4.47 9.99 -1.14
N ARG A 67 -5.74 10.12 -1.56
CA ARG A 67 -6.32 11.43 -1.88
C ARG A 67 -6.24 12.37 -0.67
N GLY A 68 -5.66 13.55 -0.87
CA GLY A 68 -5.48 14.56 0.18
C GLY A 68 -4.21 14.38 1.01
N ASP A 69 -3.37 13.42 0.65
CA ASP A 69 -2.02 13.23 1.17
C ASP A 69 -1.03 13.56 0.06
N ASP A 70 -0.15 14.52 0.32
CA ASP A 70 0.92 14.98 -0.58
C ASP A 70 2.26 14.28 -0.30
N GLY A 71 2.29 13.42 0.72
CA GLY A 71 3.52 12.80 1.18
C GLY A 71 4.45 13.79 1.87
N ASP A 72 3.95 14.95 2.31
CA ASP A 72 4.73 15.89 3.09
C ASP A 72 4.94 15.34 4.51
N THR A 73 6.17 14.94 4.78
CA THR A 73 6.59 14.34 6.04
C THR A 73 7.37 15.31 6.93
N LEU A 74 7.42 16.61 6.60
CA LEU A 74 8.18 17.64 7.32
C LEU A 74 7.42 18.27 8.50
N LYS A 75 6.54 17.52 9.17
CA LYS A 75 5.86 17.97 10.40
C LYS A 75 6.39 17.26 11.64
#